data_AF-A0A6J2XG88-F1
#
_entry.id   AF-A0A6J2XG88-F1
#
_cell.length_a   1.000
_cell.length_b   1.000
_cell.length_c   1.000
_cell.angle_alpha   90.00
_cell.angle_beta   90.00
_cell.angle_gamma   90.00
#
_symmetry.space_group_name_H-M   'P 1'
#
loop_
_entity.id
_entity.type
_entity.pdbx_description
1 polymer ?
#
loop_
_entity_poly.entity_id
_entity_poly.type
_entity_poly.pdbx_seq_one_letter_code
_entity_poly.pdbx_strand_id
1 'polypeptide(L)'
;MDFLPNTLMWSHAVMRITCTYTRRKSYEELLKELAYIEKLQELKNDIQMEKAIYKKMLKYFVCLNIFLVAIWLWYYAPPNFKLSARYYWGIGLYFIQEILFYYYSVCFCFITVTVLVICHERFKVLNYMLWKIKFSKTYEDVELSINIQEINNIFKKLKNVTEGINDLFGSQFLLQSLLSFAWCLHICLYLKHASKDYSESVDYPYVTVMFISIIMGSTLVILVMCDKIRTEAKKLMTTAYYIEDCLSIYSKPYTELQAFMKKVSSTKFEFTAAGFFTIHRHVMFSILGNVATYFILLEQFWTTK
;
A
#
# COMPACT_ATOMS: atom_id res chain seq x y z
N MET A 1 -22.46 12.04 -20.57
CA MET A 1 -22.73 10.79 -19.80
C MET A 1 -21.92 10.82 -18.49
N ASP A 2 -21.68 12.02 -17.95
CA ASP A 2 -20.52 12.31 -17.10
C ASP A 2 -20.89 12.48 -15.62
N PHE A 3 -22.13 12.17 -15.27
CA PHE A 3 -22.66 12.35 -13.92
C PHE A 3 -22.26 11.21 -12.97
N LEU A 4 -22.15 9.99 -13.49
CA LEU A 4 -21.85 8.79 -12.70
C LEU A 4 -20.42 8.78 -12.12
N PRO A 5 -19.35 9.10 -12.88
CA PRO A 5 -17.98 9.15 -12.34
C PRO A 5 -17.83 10.18 -11.23
N ASN A 6 -18.49 11.34 -11.40
CA ASN A 6 -18.45 12.44 -10.45
C ASN A 6 -19.05 12.08 -9.09
N THR A 7 -20.23 11.45 -9.07
CA THR A 7 -20.87 11.01 -7.81
C THR A 7 -20.06 9.94 -7.06
N LEU A 8 -19.43 9.02 -7.79
CA LEU A 8 -18.53 8.00 -7.22
C LEU A 8 -17.28 8.64 -6.60
N MET A 9 -16.67 9.63 -7.26
CA MET A 9 -15.54 10.37 -6.70
C MET A 9 -15.89 11.15 -5.43
N TRP A 10 -17.08 11.79 -5.36
CA TRP A 10 -17.54 12.51 -4.17
C TRP A 10 -17.76 11.59 -2.97
N SER A 11 -18.51 10.51 -3.17
CA SER A 11 -18.75 9.53 -2.11
C SER A 11 -17.44 8.93 -1.58
N HIS A 12 -16.48 8.72 -2.48
CA HIS A 12 -15.16 8.18 -2.18
C HIS A 12 -14.26 9.18 -1.43
N ALA A 13 -14.16 10.43 -1.89
CA ALA A 13 -13.35 11.47 -1.23
C ALA A 13 -13.88 11.77 0.17
N VAL A 14 -15.21 11.92 0.31
CA VAL A 14 -15.87 12.12 1.60
C VAL A 14 -15.60 10.92 2.50
N MET A 15 -15.93 9.70 2.06
CA MET A 15 -15.71 8.48 2.84
C MET A 15 -14.25 8.35 3.31
N ARG A 16 -13.28 8.67 2.45
CA ARG A 16 -11.87 8.61 2.80
C ARG A 16 -11.45 9.66 3.84
N ILE A 17 -11.93 10.90 3.73
CA ILE A 17 -11.68 11.95 4.73
C ILE A 17 -12.34 11.57 6.06
N THR A 18 -13.61 11.12 6.04
CA THR A 18 -14.33 10.71 7.25
C THR A 18 -13.69 9.48 7.89
N CYS A 19 -13.26 8.48 7.11
CA CYS A 19 -12.54 7.31 7.62
C CYS A 19 -11.19 7.67 8.24
N THR A 20 -10.46 8.64 7.67
CA THR A 20 -9.16 9.04 8.23
C THR A 20 -9.34 9.80 9.55
N TYR A 21 -10.33 10.70 9.62
CA TYR A 21 -10.62 11.46 10.83
C TYR A 21 -11.14 10.57 11.97
N THR A 22 -12.10 9.68 11.67
CA THR A 22 -12.70 8.77 12.66
C THR A 22 -11.70 7.74 13.21
N ARG A 23 -10.65 7.41 12.45
CA ARG A 23 -9.64 6.41 12.83
C ARG A 23 -8.34 6.99 13.38
N ARG A 24 -8.31 8.28 13.72
CA ARG A 24 -7.12 8.94 14.27
C ARG A 24 -6.53 8.19 15.48
N LYS A 25 -7.37 7.77 16.43
CA LYS A 25 -6.93 7.06 17.64
C LYS A 25 -6.23 5.75 17.30
N SER A 26 -6.82 4.96 16.40
CA SER A 26 -6.23 3.70 15.93
C SER A 26 -4.90 3.93 15.21
N TYR A 27 -4.75 5.05 14.47
CA TYR A 27 -3.49 5.41 13.84
C TYR A 27 -2.41 5.79 14.88
N GLU A 28 -2.78 6.57 15.90
CA GLU A 28 -1.86 6.89 17.01
C GLU A 28 -1.43 5.64 17.78
N GLU A 29 -2.35 4.69 18.01
CA GLU A 29 -2.05 3.40 18.63
C GLU A 29 -1.10 2.57 17.76
N LEU A 30 -1.32 2.52 16.44
CA LEU A 30 -0.42 1.83 15.50
C LEU A 30 1.00 2.42 15.57
N LEU A 31 1.12 3.75 15.54
CA LEU A 31 2.43 4.41 15.63
C LEU A 31 3.11 4.18 16.98
N LYS A 32 2.36 4.15 18.08
CA LYS A 32 2.91 3.82 19.41
C LYS A 32 3.43 2.39 19.47
N GLU A 33 2.71 1.42 18.89
CA GLU A 33 3.17 0.03 18.83
C GLU A 33 4.42 -0.11 17.96
N LEU A 34 4.49 0.58 16.83
CA LEU A 34 5.70 0.63 15.98
C LEU A 34 6.89 1.25 16.71
N ALA A 35 6.69 2.38 17.40
CA ALA A 35 7.74 3.04 18.18
C ALA A 35 8.19 2.18 19.39
N TYR A 36 7.28 1.40 19.97
CA TYR A 36 7.62 0.46 21.03
C TYR A 36 8.49 -0.68 20.52
N ILE A 37 8.16 -1.26 19.35
CA ILE A 37 9.00 -2.27 18.68
C ILE A 37 10.38 -1.69 18.37
N GLU A 38 10.46 -0.44 17.93
CA GLU A 38 11.72 0.25 17.68
C GLU A 38 12.58 0.35 18.95
N LYS A 39 11.96 0.71 20.08
CA LYS A 39 12.65 0.79 21.37
C LYS A 39 13.18 -0.57 21.83
N LEU A 40 12.40 -1.64 21.65
CA LEU A 40 12.80 -2.99 22.03
C LEU A 40 14.01 -3.50 21.23
N GLN A 41 14.11 -3.10 19.95
CA GLN A 41 15.13 -3.66 19.07
C GLN A 41 16.53 -3.06 19.29
N GLU A 42 16.70 -2.02 20.12
CA GLU A 42 17.97 -1.32 20.49
C GLU A 42 19.00 -1.10 19.35
N LEU A 43 18.57 -1.24 18.10
CA LEU A 43 19.40 -1.20 16.91
C LEU A 43 19.65 0.26 16.56
N LYS A 44 20.61 0.88 17.26
CA LYS A 44 21.11 2.24 17.00
C LYS A 44 21.47 2.47 15.53
N ASN A 45 21.88 1.42 14.80
CA ASN A 45 22.24 1.51 13.39
C ASN A 45 21.02 1.55 12.45
N ASP A 46 19.87 0.97 12.81
CA ASP A 46 18.67 0.98 11.96
C ASP A 46 17.92 2.32 12.01
N ILE A 47 18.01 3.06 13.12
CA ILE A 47 17.39 4.39 13.26
C ILE A 47 17.94 5.36 12.19
N GLN A 48 19.23 5.23 11.82
CA GLN A 48 19.81 6.03 10.73
C GLN A 48 19.24 5.63 9.37
N MET A 49 19.03 4.33 9.14
CA MET A 49 18.43 3.82 7.91
C MET A 49 16.99 4.31 7.77
N GLU A 50 16.18 4.25 8.82
CA GLU A 50 14.81 4.75 8.80
C GLU A 50 14.77 6.25 8.52
N LYS A 51 15.57 7.06 9.22
CA LYS A 51 15.67 8.50 8.94
C LYS A 51 16.06 8.79 7.50
N ALA A 52 16.97 7.99 6.93
CA ALA A 52 17.35 8.11 5.53
C ALA A 52 16.21 7.75 4.57
N ILE A 53 15.45 6.68 4.87
CA ILE A 53 14.28 6.26 4.11
C ILE A 53 13.19 7.34 4.17
N TYR A 54 12.86 7.84 5.36
CA TYR A 54 11.90 8.94 5.55
C TYR A 54 12.33 10.21 4.81
N LYS A 55 13.60 10.60 4.89
CA LYS A 55 14.10 11.79 4.19
C LYS A 55 14.00 11.63 2.67
N LYS A 56 14.32 10.45 2.13
CA LYS A 56 14.14 10.13 0.70
C LYS A 56 12.66 10.20 0.31
N MET A 57 11.81 9.53 1.07
CA MET A 57 10.35 9.51 0.86
C MET A 57 9.76 10.92 0.90
N LEU A 58 10.09 11.72 1.91
CA LEU A 58 9.66 13.11 2.03
C LEU A 58 10.12 13.95 0.83
N LYS A 59 11.35 13.78 0.37
CA LYS A 59 11.84 14.47 -0.83
C LYS A 59 11.02 14.10 -2.07
N TYR A 60 10.74 12.81 -2.30
CA TYR A 60 9.89 12.37 -3.40
C TYR A 60 8.48 12.96 -3.30
N PHE A 61 7.90 12.96 -2.09
CA PHE A 61 6.59 13.55 -1.85
C PHE A 61 6.56 15.04 -2.17
N VAL A 62 7.53 15.82 -1.69
CA VAL A 62 7.63 17.26 -1.99
C VAL A 62 7.82 17.50 -3.49
N CYS A 63 8.72 16.76 -4.15
CA CYS A 63 8.93 16.88 -5.59
C CYS A 63 7.66 16.55 -6.40
N LEU A 64 6.92 15.51 -6.02
CA LEU A 64 5.68 15.12 -6.68
C LEU A 64 4.59 16.20 -6.50
N ASN A 65 4.50 16.81 -5.32
CA ASN A 65 3.56 17.90 -5.08
C ASN A 65 3.88 19.15 -5.91
N ILE A 66 5.17 19.54 -5.97
CA ILE A 66 5.60 20.65 -6.82
C ILE A 66 5.28 20.36 -8.30
N PHE A 67 5.51 19.12 -8.75
CA PHE A 67 5.19 18.69 -10.10
C PHE A 67 3.70 18.76 -10.42
N LEU A 68 2.83 18.28 -9.52
CA LEU A 68 1.37 18.36 -9.69
C LEU A 68 0.87 19.82 -9.73
N VAL A 69 1.43 20.70 -8.88
CA VAL A 69 1.11 22.14 -8.90
C VAL A 69 1.60 22.78 -10.19
N ALA A 70 2.78 22.41 -10.69
CA ALA A 70 3.30 22.93 -11.96
C ALA A 70 2.44 22.52 -13.15
N ILE A 71 1.98 21.27 -13.22
CA ILE A 71 1.02 20.81 -14.23
C ILE A 71 -0.27 21.62 -14.16
N TRP A 72 -0.78 21.84 -12.96
CA TRP A 72 -1.99 22.65 -12.77
C TRP A 72 -1.78 24.08 -13.26
N LEU A 73 -0.71 24.75 -12.84
CA LEU A 73 -0.41 26.11 -13.31
C LEU A 73 -0.22 26.17 -14.82
N TRP A 74 0.44 25.18 -15.42
CA TRP A 74 0.67 25.15 -16.86
C TRP A 74 -0.62 24.99 -17.66
N TYR A 75 -1.53 24.13 -17.20
CA TYR A 75 -2.80 23.88 -17.89
C TYR A 75 -3.84 24.98 -17.64
N TYR A 76 -3.82 25.62 -16.46
CA TYR A 76 -4.85 26.59 -16.02
C TYR A 76 -4.41 28.04 -15.98
N ALA A 77 -3.19 28.37 -16.40
CA ALA A 77 -2.77 29.75 -16.63
C ALA A 77 -2.85 30.13 -18.13
N PRO A 78 -3.99 30.03 -18.83
CA PRO A 78 -4.07 30.57 -20.17
C PRO A 78 -3.99 32.11 -20.12
N PRO A 79 -3.22 32.76 -21.01
CA PRO A 79 -3.06 34.21 -21.04
C PRO A 79 -4.29 34.98 -21.56
N ASN A 80 -5.32 34.30 -22.09
CA ASN A 80 -6.47 34.93 -22.74
C ASN A 80 -7.79 34.65 -21.99
N PHE A 81 -7.94 35.29 -20.83
CA PHE A 81 -9.09 35.24 -19.93
C PHE A 81 -10.34 35.98 -20.45
N LYS A 82 -10.67 35.86 -21.75
CA LYS A 82 -11.77 36.63 -22.39
C LYS A 82 -13.07 35.83 -22.61
N LEU A 83 -13.10 34.52 -22.41
CA LEU A 83 -14.35 33.75 -22.46
C LEU A 83 -15.11 33.80 -21.12
N SER A 84 -16.44 33.66 -21.16
CA SER A 84 -17.34 33.93 -20.03
C SER A 84 -16.96 33.19 -18.73
N ALA A 85 -16.85 33.94 -17.62
CA ALA A 85 -16.44 33.43 -16.31
C ALA A 85 -17.31 32.26 -15.79
N ARG A 86 -18.58 32.16 -16.20
CA ARG A 86 -19.48 31.05 -15.81
C ARG A 86 -19.05 29.70 -16.38
N TYR A 87 -18.58 29.64 -17.62
CA TYR A 87 -18.16 28.38 -18.24
C TYR A 87 -16.86 27.86 -17.58
N TYR A 88 -15.91 28.76 -17.32
CA TYR A 88 -14.68 28.42 -16.61
C TYR A 88 -14.89 28.03 -15.14
N TRP A 89 -15.91 28.56 -14.48
CA TRP A 89 -16.18 28.20 -13.08
C TRP A 89 -16.57 26.72 -12.93
N GLY A 90 -17.48 26.22 -13.78
CA GLY A 90 -17.90 24.82 -13.74
C GLY A 90 -16.76 23.85 -14.09
N ILE A 91 -16.01 24.18 -15.15
CA ILE A 91 -14.85 23.39 -15.58
C ILE A 91 -13.73 23.45 -14.53
N GLY A 92 -13.44 24.62 -13.99
CA GLY A 92 -12.43 24.80 -12.94
C GLY A 92 -12.73 23.99 -11.68
N LEU A 93 -14.00 23.97 -11.24
CA LEU A 93 -14.41 23.15 -10.10
C LEU A 93 -14.21 21.65 -10.35
N TYR A 94 -14.59 21.15 -11.53
CA TYR A 94 -14.37 19.76 -11.92
C TYR A 94 -12.89 19.38 -11.84
N PHE A 95 -12.01 20.23 -12.38
CA PHE A 95 -10.58 19.95 -12.38
C PHE A 95 -9.90 20.10 -11.03
N ILE A 96 -10.32 21.08 -10.23
CA ILE A 96 -9.86 21.20 -8.84
C ILE A 96 -10.22 19.93 -8.08
N GLN A 97 -11.43 19.39 -8.28
CA GLN A 97 -11.87 18.15 -7.65
C GLN A 97 -10.99 16.95 -8.06
N GLU A 98 -10.73 16.77 -9.36
CA GLU A 98 -9.82 15.75 -9.88
C GLU A 98 -8.44 15.84 -9.22
N ILE A 99 -7.86 17.05 -9.19
CA ILE A 99 -6.52 17.26 -8.62
C ILE A 99 -6.50 16.98 -7.12
N LEU A 100 -7.50 17.43 -6.37
CA LEU A 100 -7.61 17.12 -4.94
C LEU A 100 -7.73 15.61 -4.71
N PHE A 101 -8.45 14.91 -5.57
CA PHE A 101 -8.58 13.45 -5.50
C PHE A 101 -7.26 12.72 -5.80
N TYR A 102 -6.52 13.16 -6.81
CA TYR A 102 -5.19 12.62 -7.12
C TYR A 102 -4.21 12.90 -6.00
N TYR A 103 -4.17 14.15 -5.53
CA TYR A 103 -3.34 14.56 -4.39
C TYR A 103 -3.63 13.68 -3.17
N TYR A 104 -4.91 13.48 -2.85
CA TYR A 104 -5.31 12.60 -1.77
C TYR A 104 -4.81 11.17 -2.00
N SER A 105 -4.99 10.61 -3.20
CA SER A 105 -4.59 9.23 -3.52
C SER A 105 -3.08 9.03 -3.40
N VAL A 106 -2.30 10.02 -3.83
CA VAL A 106 -0.85 10.06 -3.67
C VAL A 106 -0.46 10.12 -2.20
N CYS A 107 -1.07 11.02 -1.41
CA CYS A 107 -0.80 11.13 0.02
C CYS A 107 -1.15 9.82 0.77
N PHE A 108 -2.28 9.23 0.44
CA PHE A 108 -2.73 7.96 1.00
C PHE A 108 -1.74 6.84 0.69
N CYS A 109 -1.34 6.71 -0.59
CA CYS A 109 -0.33 5.73 -0.98
C CYS A 109 0.97 5.96 -0.24
N PHE A 110 1.42 7.21 -0.13
CA PHE A 110 2.66 7.57 0.56
C PHE A 110 2.65 7.13 2.03
N ILE A 111 1.59 7.49 2.76
CA ILE A 111 1.43 7.13 4.18
C ILE A 111 1.39 5.61 4.33
N THR A 112 0.58 4.94 3.52
CA THR A 112 0.40 3.48 3.61
C THR A 112 1.70 2.75 3.30
N VAL A 113 2.38 3.12 2.21
CA VAL A 113 3.67 2.51 1.83
C VAL A 113 4.72 2.75 2.89
N THR A 114 4.74 3.93 3.51
CA THR A 114 5.67 4.22 4.63
C THR A 114 5.45 3.25 5.79
N VAL A 115 4.21 3.08 6.23
CA VAL A 115 3.86 2.14 7.32
C VAL A 115 4.22 0.70 6.93
N LEU A 116 3.93 0.28 5.69
CA LEU A 116 4.25 -1.05 5.19
C LEU A 116 5.77 -1.28 5.11
N VAL A 117 6.55 -0.29 4.67
CA VAL A 117 8.02 -0.37 4.63
C VAL A 117 8.59 -0.55 6.03
N ILE A 118 8.11 0.21 7.02
CA ILE A 118 8.55 0.04 8.41
C ILE A 118 8.24 -1.38 8.87
N CYS A 119 7.00 -1.83 8.69
CA CYS A 119 6.58 -3.19 9.04
C CYS A 119 7.49 -4.25 8.40
N HIS A 120 7.79 -4.10 7.11
CA HIS A 120 8.69 -4.99 6.37
C HIS A 120 10.10 -5.03 6.96
N GLU A 121 10.71 -3.89 7.25
CA GLU A 121 12.04 -3.85 7.86
C GLU A 121 12.03 -4.49 9.26
N ARG A 122 10.96 -4.34 10.04
CA ARG A 122 10.85 -5.01 11.35
C ARG A 122 10.77 -6.54 11.23
N PHE A 123 10.12 -7.07 10.20
CA PHE A 123 10.16 -8.51 9.92
C PHE A 123 11.57 -8.99 9.51
N LYS A 124 12.33 -8.18 8.77
CA LYS A 124 13.73 -8.50 8.45
C LYS A 124 14.60 -8.52 9.69
N VAL A 125 14.46 -7.52 10.58
CA VAL A 125 15.19 -7.48 11.85
C VAL A 125 14.86 -8.72 12.68
N LEU A 126 13.58 -9.11 12.75
CA LEU A 126 13.18 -10.31 13.47
C LEU A 126 13.81 -11.59 12.87
N ASN A 127 13.84 -11.71 11.54
CA ASN A 127 14.56 -12.80 10.86
C ASN A 127 16.06 -12.77 11.17
N TYR A 128 16.68 -11.60 11.22
CA TYR A 128 18.09 -11.44 11.58
C TYR A 128 18.36 -11.85 13.02
N MET A 129 17.50 -11.50 13.98
CA MET A 129 17.61 -11.92 15.39
C MET A 129 17.57 -13.46 15.51
N LEU A 130 16.61 -14.11 14.83
CA LEU A 130 16.55 -15.57 14.75
C LEU A 130 17.81 -16.14 14.09
N TRP A 131 18.26 -15.55 12.99
CA TRP A 131 19.46 -16.02 12.30
C TRP A 131 20.71 -15.90 13.18
N LYS A 132 20.86 -14.81 13.96
CA LYS A 132 21.99 -14.60 14.89
C LYS A 132 22.07 -15.69 15.95
N ILE A 133 20.92 -16.18 16.44
CA ILE A 133 20.85 -17.32 17.36
C ILE A 133 21.58 -18.54 16.79
N LYS A 134 21.41 -18.83 15.49
CA LYS A 134 22.06 -19.98 14.83
C LYS A 134 23.59 -19.92 14.87
N PHE A 135 24.17 -18.73 14.78
CA PHE A 135 25.63 -18.56 14.67
C PHE A 135 26.33 -18.39 16.01
N SER A 136 25.58 -18.13 17.08
CA SER A 136 26.16 -18.04 18.41
C SER A 136 26.32 -19.45 18.99
N LYS A 137 27.50 -20.03 18.80
CA LYS A 137 27.88 -21.33 19.40
C LYS A 137 28.08 -21.28 20.93
N THR A 138 27.88 -20.11 21.54
CA THR A 138 28.38 -19.80 22.89
C THR A 138 27.27 -19.35 23.85
N TYR A 139 26.00 -19.41 23.46
CA TYR A 139 24.92 -19.07 24.38
C TYR A 139 24.69 -20.16 25.40
N GLU A 140 24.61 -19.77 26.67
CA GLU A 140 23.98 -20.61 27.68
C GLU A 140 22.50 -20.79 27.34
N ASP A 141 21.95 -21.98 27.62
CA ASP A 141 20.54 -22.32 27.33
C ASP A 141 19.55 -21.28 27.90
N VAL A 142 19.90 -20.63 29.01
CA VAL A 142 19.07 -19.59 29.64
C VAL A 142 19.00 -18.33 28.78
N GLU A 143 20.12 -17.85 28.25
CA GLU A 143 20.16 -16.64 27.41
C GLU A 143 19.44 -16.88 26.08
N LEU A 144 19.64 -18.06 25.49
CA LEU A 144 18.94 -18.45 24.27
C LEU A 144 17.42 -18.48 24.46
N SER A 145 16.95 -19.03 25.58
CA SER A 145 15.54 -19.05 25.96
C SER A 145 14.97 -17.62 26.07
N ILE A 146 15.68 -16.72 26.75
CA ILE A 146 15.28 -15.30 26.85
C ILE A 146 15.16 -14.65 25.46
N ASN A 147 16.13 -14.87 24.58
CA ASN A 147 16.11 -14.33 23.22
C ASN A 147 14.92 -14.85 22.39
N ILE A 148 14.58 -16.14 22.49
CA ILE A 148 13.43 -16.73 21.79
C ILE A 148 12.12 -16.12 22.33
N GLN A 149 12.00 -15.95 23.65
CA GLN A 149 10.83 -15.31 24.25
C GLN A 149 10.66 -13.86 23.79
N GLU A 150 11.77 -13.11 23.70
CA GLU A 150 11.76 -11.74 23.19
C GLU A 150 11.30 -11.68 21.73
N ILE A 151 11.87 -12.53 20.87
CA ILE A 151 11.46 -12.68 19.46
C ILE A 151 9.95 -12.99 19.36
N ASN A 152 9.45 -13.88 20.20
CA ASN A 152 8.03 -14.24 20.24
C ASN A 152 7.14 -13.06 20.67
N ASN A 153 7.61 -12.21 21.59
CA ASN A 153 6.91 -11.00 22.01
C ASN A 153 6.87 -9.96 20.87
N ILE A 154 7.99 -9.73 20.19
CA ILE A 154 8.07 -8.83 19.02
C ILE A 154 7.14 -9.34 17.91
N PHE A 155 7.16 -10.64 17.62
CA PHE A 155 6.28 -11.27 16.65
C PHE A 155 4.79 -11.04 16.97
N LYS A 156 4.40 -11.18 18.24
CA LYS A 156 3.02 -10.88 18.69
C LYS A 156 2.65 -9.44 18.39
N LYS A 157 3.55 -8.50 18.66
CA LYS A 157 3.32 -7.08 18.41
C LYS A 157 3.22 -6.77 16.92
N LEU A 158 4.07 -7.37 16.08
CA LEU A 158 3.98 -7.23 14.63
C LEU A 158 2.67 -7.79 14.05
N LYS A 159 2.13 -8.86 14.64
CA LYS A 159 0.78 -9.34 14.31
C LYS A 159 -0.28 -8.28 14.61
N ASN A 160 -0.28 -7.73 15.81
CA ASN A 160 -1.23 -6.67 16.19
C ASN A 160 -1.10 -5.44 15.28
N VAL A 161 0.13 -5.07 14.88
CA VAL A 161 0.39 -3.99 13.92
C VAL A 161 -0.22 -4.33 12.55
N THR A 162 -0.06 -5.57 12.07
CA THR A 162 -0.62 -6.01 10.79
C THR A 162 -2.16 -6.00 10.82
N GLU A 163 -2.76 -6.44 11.91
CA GLU A 163 -4.21 -6.35 12.14
C GLU A 163 -4.67 -4.88 12.17
N GLY A 164 -3.95 -4.02 12.89
CA GLY A 164 -4.21 -2.58 12.89
C GLY A 164 -4.10 -1.93 11.51
N ILE A 165 -3.17 -2.37 10.66
CA ILE A 165 -3.08 -1.92 9.26
C ILE A 165 -4.33 -2.35 8.48
N ASN A 166 -4.82 -3.57 8.65
CA ASN A 166 -6.04 -4.04 8.00
C ASN A 166 -7.27 -3.26 8.47
N ASP A 167 -7.38 -3.00 9.76
CA ASP A 167 -8.48 -2.24 10.33
C ASP A 167 -8.45 -0.78 9.86
N LEU A 168 -7.26 -0.18 9.76
CA LEU A 168 -7.08 1.21 9.35
C LEU A 168 -7.27 1.43 7.85
N PHE A 169 -6.63 0.58 7.04
CA PHE A 169 -6.46 0.79 5.61
C PHE A 169 -7.23 -0.21 4.74
N GLY A 170 -7.80 -1.28 5.31
CA GLY A 170 -8.47 -2.33 4.54
C GLY A 170 -9.61 -1.82 3.67
N SER A 171 -10.46 -0.94 4.19
CA SER A 171 -11.52 -0.29 3.40
C SER A 171 -10.98 0.56 2.26
N GLN A 172 -9.84 1.22 2.49
CA GLN A 172 -9.18 2.06 1.51
C GLN A 172 -8.47 1.20 0.46
N PHE A 173 -7.92 0.04 0.83
CA PHE A 173 -7.38 -0.94 -0.12
C PHE A 173 -8.46 -1.49 -1.04
N LEU A 174 -9.64 -1.83 -0.49
CA LEU A 174 -10.78 -2.24 -1.28
C LEU A 174 -11.16 -1.15 -2.28
N LEU A 175 -11.37 0.05 -1.75
CA LEU A 175 -11.85 1.19 -2.53
C LEU A 175 -10.84 1.62 -3.60
N GLN A 176 -9.55 1.65 -3.28
CA GLN A 176 -8.46 1.92 -4.22
C GLN A 176 -8.39 0.85 -5.33
N SER A 177 -8.64 -0.42 -4.98
CA SER A 177 -8.62 -1.53 -5.95
C SER A 177 -9.80 -1.41 -6.93
N LEU A 178 -11.01 -1.15 -6.41
CA LEU A 178 -12.22 -0.91 -7.23
C LEU A 178 -12.05 0.31 -8.14
N LEU A 179 -11.51 1.39 -7.59
CA LEU A 179 -11.19 2.60 -8.33
C LEU A 179 -10.20 2.33 -9.45
N SER A 180 -9.11 1.61 -9.16
CA SER A 180 -8.11 1.24 -10.17
C SER A 180 -8.75 0.43 -11.30
N PHE A 181 -9.61 -0.53 -10.97
CA PHE A 181 -10.35 -1.31 -11.95
C PHE A 181 -11.28 -0.45 -12.82
N ALA A 182 -12.03 0.47 -12.20
CA ALA A 182 -12.93 1.38 -12.91
C ALA A 182 -12.17 2.30 -13.88
N TRP A 183 -11.03 2.86 -13.45
CA TRP A 183 -10.18 3.68 -14.31
C TRP A 183 -9.55 2.89 -15.46
N CYS A 184 -9.17 1.63 -15.22
CA CYS A 184 -8.70 0.75 -16.28
C CYS A 184 -9.78 0.47 -17.35
N LEU A 185 -11.04 0.31 -16.94
CA LEU A 185 -12.13 0.21 -17.91
C LEU A 185 -12.38 1.54 -18.63
N HIS A 186 -12.31 2.65 -17.89
CA HIS A 186 -12.50 3.98 -18.45
C HIS A 186 -11.49 4.29 -19.56
N ILE A 187 -10.20 4.00 -19.36
CA ILE A 187 -9.17 4.21 -20.40
C ILE A 187 -9.42 3.36 -21.65
N CYS A 188 -9.83 2.10 -21.47
CA CYS A 188 -10.16 1.22 -22.58
C CYS A 188 -11.32 1.77 -23.42
N LEU A 189 -12.37 2.27 -22.76
CA LEU A 189 -13.51 2.92 -23.41
C LEU A 189 -13.11 4.23 -24.10
N TYR A 190 -12.27 5.01 -23.43
CA TYR A 190 -11.81 6.30 -23.90
C TYR A 190 -10.92 6.17 -25.14
N LEU A 191 -9.91 5.30 -25.12
CA LEU A 191 -9.02 5.03 -26.26
C LEU A 191 -9.81 4.58 -27.50
N LYS A 192 -10.90 3.83 -27.31
CA LYS A 192 -11.78 3.41 -28.39
C LYS A 192 -12.62 4.56 -28.97
N HIS A 193 -13.08 5.51 -28.16
CA HIS A 193 -13.80 6.68 -28.67
C HIS A 193 -12.85 7.66 -29.35
N ALA A 194 -11.70 7.91 -28.73
CA ALA A 194 -10.67 8.80 -29.26
C ALA A 194 -10.13 8.32 -30.63
N SER A 195 -10.12 7.01 -30.90
CA SER A 195 -9.69 6.49 -32.20
C SER A 195 -10.66 6.78 -33.35
N LYS A 196 -11.93 7.12 -33.07
CA LYS A 196 -12.94 7.44 -34.09
C LYS A 196 -12.99 8.94 -34.42
N ASP A 197 -12.84 9.80 -33.42
CA ASP A 197 -13.03 11.25 -33.55
C ASP A 197 -11.71 12.03 -33.35
N TYR A 198 -10.68 11.67 -34.14
CA TYR A 198 -9.31 12.19 -34.05
C TYR A 198 -9.15 13.71 -34.27
N SER A 199 -10.24 14.47 -34.41
CA SER A 199 -10.23 15.91 -34.63
C SER A 199 -10.19 16.76 -33.35
N GLU A 200 -10.39 16.16 -32.17
CA GLU A 200 -10.33 16.90 -30.89
C GLU A 200 -8.94 16.84 -30.23
N SER A 201 -8.61 17.90 -29.49
CA SER A 201 -7.29 18.27 -28.95
C SER A 201 -6.43 17.09 -28.46
N VAL A 202 -5.21 17.01 -29.01
CA VAL A 202 -4.19 15.96 -28.78
C VAL A 202 -3.77 15.83 -27.30
N ASP A 203 -4.01 16.83 -26.44
CA ASP A 203 -3.44 16.87 -25.08
C ASP A 203 -4.23 16.08 -24.01
N TYR A 204 -5.56 16.01 -24.12
CA TYR A 204 -6.42 15.31 -23.14
C TYR A 204 -6.11 13.80 -22.95
N PRO A 205 -5.86 12.99 -24.01
CA PRO A 205 -5.54 11.57 -23.84
C PRO A 205 -4.28 11.34 -23.00
N TYR A 206 -3.23 12.15 -23.20
CA TYR A 206 -1.97 12.00 -22.47
C TYR A 206 -2.14 12.27 -20.98
N VAL A 207 -2.88 13.33 -20.64
CA VAL A 207 -3.18 13.70 -19.26
C VAL A 207 -3.96 12.57 -18.56
N THR A 208 -4.97 12.02 -19.22
CA THR A 208 -5.78 10.91 -18.70
C THR A 208 -4.93 9.64 -18.47
N VAL A 209 -4.12 9.25 -19.47
CA VAL A 209 -3.22 8.10 -19.36
C VAL A 209 -2.22 8.27 -18.21
N MET A 210 -1.63 9.45 -18.07
CA MET A 210 -0.68 9.77 -17.00
C MET A 210 -1.34 9.59 -15.63
N PHE A 211 -2.53 10.16 -15.44
CA PHE A 211 -3.24 10.06 -14.16
C PHE A 211 -3.62 8.63 -13.78
N ILE A 212 -4.12 7.86 -14.75
CA ILE A 212 -4.47 6.44 -14.53
C ILE A 212 -3.21 5.63 -14.20
N SER A 213 -2.09 5.93 -14.87
CA SER A 213 -0.81 5.30 -14.57
C SER A 213 -0.35 5.58 -13.14
N ILE A 214 -0.58 6.79 -12.61
CA ILE A 214 -0.27 7.14 -11.23
C ILE A 214 -1.16 6.36 -10.25
N ILE A 215 -2.48 6.31 -10.48
CA ILE A 215 -3.41 5.56 -9.63
C ILE A 215 -3.06 4.08 -9.63
N MET A 216 -2.91 3.47 -10.81
CA MET A 216 -2.52 2.07 -10.92
C MET A 216 -1.18 1.82 -10.24
N GLY A 217 -0.16 2.64 -10.56
CA GLY A 217 1.17 2.53 -9.97
C GLY A 217 1.14 2.55 -8.45
N SER A 218 0.35 3.45 -7.85
CA SER A 218 0.18 3.52 -6.39
C SER A 218 -0.39 2.22 -5.80
N THR A 219 -1.43 1.67 -6.42
CA THR A 219 -2.05 0.40 -6.03
C THR A 219 -1.05 -0.75 -6.15
N LEU A 220 -0.24 -0.77 -7.21
CA LEU A 220 0.80 -1.77 -7.42
C LEU A 220 1.88 -1.72 -6.35
N VAL A 221 2.35 -0.53 -5.98
CA VAL A 221 3.37 -0.39 -4.94
C VAL A 221 2.85 -0.93 -3.61
N ILE A 222 1.60 -0.63 -3.23
CA ILE A 222 0.97 -1.16 -2.02
C ILE A 222 0.91 -2.69 -2.07
N LEU A 223 0.39 -3.26 -3.16
CA LEU A 223 0.29 -4.72 -3.37
C LEU A 223 1.64 -5.42 -3.23
N VAL A 224 2.69 -4.86 -3.87
CA VAL A 224 4.05 -5.40 -3.81
C VAL A 224 4.62 -5.32 -2.40
N MET A 225 4.40 -4.22 -1.67
CA MET A 225 4.89 -4.10 -0.29
C MET A 225 4.19 -5.07 0.66
N CYS A 226 2.88 -5.25 0.55
CA CYS A 226 2.14 -6.27 1.30
C CYS A 226 2.69 -7.69 1.04
N ASP A 227 3.00 -8.01 -0.22
CA ASP A 227 3.57 -9.30 -0.60
C ASP A 227 5.00 -9.50 -0.06
N LYS A 228 5.81 -8.44 -0.05
CA LYS A 228 7.15 -8.45 0.56
C LYS A 228 7.10 -8.74 2.05
N ILE A 229 6.22 -8.05 2.80
CA ILE A 229 6.03 -8.31 4.24
C ILE A 229 5.64 -9.77 4.48
N ARG A 230 4.67 -10.28 3.72
CA ARG A 230 4.23 -11.68 3.81
C ARG A 230 5.38 -12.65 3.54
N THR A 231 6.21 -12.35 2.54
CA THR A 231 7.37 -13.19 2.18
C THR A 231 8.41 -13.18 3.29
N GLU A 232 8.74 -12.02 3.86
CA GLU A 232 9.65 -11.92 5.01
C GLU A 232 9.09 -12.63 6.25
N ALA A 233 7.78 -12.53 6.51
CA ALA A 233 7.14 -13.23 7.62
C ALA A 233 7.22 -14.76 7.44
N LYS A 234 7.09 -15.27 6.21
CA LYS A 234 7.25 -16.72 5.92
C LYS A 234 8.68 -17.21 6.15
N LYS A 235 9.70 -16.38 5.90
CA LYS A 235 11.10 -16.74 6.16
C LYS A 235 11.38 -17.02 7.64
N LEU A 236 10.59 -16.45 8.57
CA LEU A 236 10.74 -16.74 10.00
C LEU A 236 10.60 -18.23 10.28
N MET A 237 9.63 -18.89 9.65
CA MET A 237 9.39 -20.31 9.82
C MET A 237 10.57 -21.13 9.29
N THR A 238 11.07 -20.80 8.10
CA THR A 238 12.22 -21.47 7.50
C THR A 238 13.47 -21.31 8.37
N THR A 239 13.72 -20.10 8.89
CA THR A 239 14.82 -19.84 9.82
C THR A 239 14.67 -20.62 11.12
N ALA A 240 13.45 -20.70 11.67
CA ALA A 240 13.18 -21.42 12.90
C ALA A 240 13.42 -22.92 12.76
N TYR A 241 13.01 -23.56 11.65
CA TYR A 241 13.34 -24.97 11.38
C TYR A 241 14.85 -25.23 11.36
N TYR A 242 15.65 -24.34 10.76
CA TYR A 242 17.10 -24.51 10.77
C TYR A 242 17.73 -24.37 12.16
N ILE A 243 17.13 -23.59 13.06
CA ILE A 243 17.59 -23.48 14.45
C ILE A 243 17.18 -24.74 15.21
N GLU A 244 15.98 -25.25 14.96
CA GLU A 244 15.47 -26.48 15.58
C GLU A 244 16.44 -27.65 15.41
N ASP A 245 16.97 -27.85 14.20
CA ASP A 245 17.95 -28.91 13.89
C ASP A 245 19.26 -28.78 14.69
N CYS A 246 19.55 -27.61 15.24
CA CYS A 246 20.77 -27.34 16.00
C CYS A 246 20.58 -27.49 17.53
N LEU A 247 19.35 -27.63 18.02
CA LEU A 247 19.03 -27.67 19.44
C LEU A 247 18.82 -29.10 19.94
N SER A 248 19.18 -29.34 21.21
CA SER A 248 18.85 -30.60 21.88
C SER A 248 17.34 -30.71 22.13
N ILE A 249 16.75 -31.86 21.77
CA ILE A 249 15.29 -32.12 21.81
C ILE A 249 14.65 -31.87 23.19
N TYR A 250 15.43 -31.95 24.27
CA TYR A 250 14.94 -31.76 25.63
C TYR A 250 15.36 -30.44 26.28
N SER A 251 16.00 -29.53 25.52
CA SER A 251 16.39 -28.24 26.06
C SER A 251 15.17 -27.31 26.19
N LYS A 252 15.22 -26.42 27.19
CA LYS A 252 14.20 -25.36 27.34
C LYS A 252 14.08 -24.49 26.08
N PRO A 253 15.19 -24.03 25.44
CA PRO A 253 15.15 -23.35 24.15
C PRO A 253 14.39 -24.10 23.06
N TYR A 254 14.56 -25.42 22.96
CA TYR A 254 13.86 -26.23 21.95
C TYR A 254 12.34 -26.15 22.15
N THR A 255 11.89 -26.29 23.40
CA THR A 255 10.45 -26.20 23.75
C THR A 255 9.87 -24.82 23.42
N GLU A 256 10.62 -23.76 23.69
CA GLU A 256 10.18 -22.38 23.39
C GLU A 256 10.19 -22.07 21.89
N LEU A 257 11.18 -22.58 21.16
CA LEU A 257 11.24 -22.47 19.70
C LEU A 257 10.07 -23.22 19.05
N GLN A 258 9.75 -24.43 19.52
CA GLN A 258 8.58 -25.19 19.08
C GLN A 258 7.27 -24.42 19.31
N ALA A 259 7.10 -23.82 20.49
CA ALA A 259 5.96 -22.98 20.80
C ALA A 259 5.88 -21.76 19.85
N PHE A 260 7.02 -21.12 19.57
CA PHE A 260 7.11 -20.04 18.60
C PHE A 260 6.73 -20.50 17.18
N MET A 261 7.28 -21.61 16.69
CA MET A 261 7.00 -22.18 15.37
C MET A 261 5.52 -22.54 15.21
N LYS A 262 4.91 -23.15 16.22
CA LYS A 262 3.46 -23.42 16.23
C LYS A 262 2.64 -22.13 16.14
N LYS A 263 3.09 -21.05 16.79
CA LYS A 263 2.43 -19.75 16.73
C LYS A 263 2.62 -19.07 15.37
N VAL A 264 3.81 -19.18 14.77
CA VAL A 264 4.10 -18.66 13.42
C VAL A 264 3.27 -19.39 12.37
N SER A 265 3.20 -20.72 12.43
CA SER A 265 2.46 -21.54 11.47
C SER A 265 0.94 -21.34 11.57
N SER A 266 0.42 -21.11 12.77
CA SER A 266 -1.00 -20.80 12.99
C SER A 266 -1.36 -19.34 12.70
N THR A 267 -0.38 -18.43 12.69
CA THR A 267 -0.61 -17.00 12.42
C THR A 267 -0.38 -16.70 10.94
N LYS A 268 -1.46 -16.38 10.23
CA LYS A 268 -1.38 -15.91 8.84
C LYS A 268 -1.22 -14.39 8.81
N PHE A 269 -0.08 -13.89 8.31
CA PHE A 269 0.09 -12.47 8.00
C PHE A 269 -0.54 -12.18 6.65
N GLU A 270 -1.78 -11.76 6.71
CA GLU A 270 -2.61 -11.46 5.56
C GLU A 270 -3.05 -10.01 5.62
N PHE A 271 -2.75 -9.27 4.55
CA PHE A 271 -3.31 -7.94 4.35
C PHE A 271 -4.64 -8.11 3.65
N THR A 272 -5.73 -7.60 4.23
CA THR A 272 -7.07 -7.80 3.67
C THR A 272 -7.69 -6.46 3.28
N ALA A 273 -8.43 -6.48 2.16
CA ALA A 273 -9.22 -5.36 1.70
C ALA A 273 -10.58 -5.37 2.42
N ALA A 274 -10.61 -4.89 3.66
CA ALA A 274 -11.80 -4.88 4.53
C ALA A 274 -12.45 -6.27 4.70
N GLY A 275 -11.63 -7.33 4.75
CA GLY A 275 -12.10 -8.71 4.85
C GLY A 275 -12.71 -9.31 3.58
N PHE A 276 -12.87 -8.56 2.49
CA PHE A 276 -13.45 -9.09 1.24
C PHE A 276 -12.50 -10.02 0.49
N PHE A 277 -11.23 -9.62 0.38
CA PHE A 277 -10.20 -10.44 -0.25
C PHE A 277 -8.82 -10.14 0.35
N THR A 278 -7.95 -11.13 0.26
CA THR A 278 -6.56 -10.98 0.69
C THR A 278 -5.71 -10.37 -0.43
N ILE A 279 -4.94 -9.33 -0.08
CA ILE A 279 -4.10 -8.54 -0.95
C ILE A 279 -2.84 -9.34 -1.28
N HIS A 280 -2.79 -9.88 -2.50
CA HIS A 280 -1.70 -10.68 -3.02
C HIS A 280 -1.33 -10.23 -4.42
N ARG A 281 -0.10 -10.52 -4.85
CA ARG A 281 0.36 -10.24 -6.22
C ARG A 281 -0.58 -10.84 -7.29
N HIS A 282 -1.22 -11.96 -7.02
CA HIS A 282 -2.19 -12.57 -7.94
C HIS A 282 -3.44 -11.68 -8.16
N VAL A 283 -3.88 -10.92 -7.16
CA VAL A 283 -5.05 -10.03 -7.28
C VAL A 283 -4.82 -8.99 -8.38
N MET A 284 -3.59 -8.49 -8.55
CA MET A 284 -3.23 -7.60 -9.65
C MET A 284 -3.50 -8.25 -11.01
N PHE A 285 -3.00 -9.47 -11.22
CA PHE A 285 -3.17 -10.18 -12.48
C PHE A 285 -4.64 -10.52 -12.73
N SER A 286 -5.41 -10.82 -11.67
CA SER A 286 -6.86 -10.98 -11.77
C SER A 286 -7.56 -9.69 -12.18
N ILE A 287 -7.18 -8.54 -11.61
CA ILE A 287 -7.75 -7.23 -12.00
C ILE A 287 -7.46 -6.95 -13.48
N LEU A 288 -6.21 -7.11 -13.92
CA LEU A 288 -5.83 -6.89 -15.32
C LEU A 288 -6.52 -7.86 -16.28
N GLY A 289 -6.58 -9.14 -15.91
CA GLY A 289 -7.29 -10.17 -16.69
C GLY A 289 -8.77 -9.83 -16.83
N ASN A 290 -9.42 -9.45 -15.73
CA ASN A 290 -10.83 -9.03 -15.76
C ASN A 290 -11.02 -7.79 -16.63
N VAL A 291 -10.17 -6.76 -16.50
CA VAL A 291 -10.24 -5.55 -17.36
C VAL A 291 -10.14 -5.94 -18.84
N ALA A 292 -9.19 -6.80 -19.20
CA ALA A 292 -9.02 -7.26 -20.57
C ALA A 292 -10.26 -8.03 -21.07
N THR A 293 -10.80 -8.94 -20.26
CA THR A 293 -12.04 -9.67 -20.59
C THR A 293 -13.22 -8.73 -20.79
N TYR A 294 -13.44 -7.77 -19.88
CA TYR A 294 -14.50 -6.78 -20.02
C TYR A 294 -14.30 -5.90 -21.25
N PHE A 295 -13.07 -5.50 -21.54
CA PHE A 295 -12.77 -4.72 -22.74
C PHE A 295 -13.13 -5.48 -24.03
N ILE A 296 -12.75 -6.76 -24.14
CA ILE A 296 -13.09 -7.61 -25.29
C ILE A 296 -14.61 -7.77 -25.42
N LEU A 297 -15.32 -8.05 -24.32
CA LEU A 297 -16.78 -8.19 -24.33
C LEU A 297 -17.45 -6.90 -24.80
N LEU A 298 -17.04 -5.78 -24.23
CA LEU A 298 -17.50 -4.46 -24.62
C LEU A 298 -17.23 -4.21 -26.12
N GLU A 299 -16.06 -4.59 -26.61
CA GLU A 299 -15.72 -4.48 -28.02
C GLU A 299 -16.71 -5.24 -28.92
N GLN A 300 -16.97 -6.51 -28.60
CA GLN A 300 -17.88 -7.39 -29.34
C GLN A 300 -19.32 -6.86 -29.37
N PHE A 301 -19.85 -6.41 -28.23
CA PHE A 301 -21.20 -5.84 -28.17
C PHE A 301 -21.36 -4.58 -29.03
N TRP A 302 -20.28 -3.82 -29.20
CA TRP A 302 -20.31 -2.61 -30.03
C TRP A 302 -20.15 -2.87 -31.53
N THR A 303 -19.46 -3.92 -31.94
CA THR A 303 -19.29 -4.27 -33.37
C THR A 303 -20.47 -5.03 -33.95
N THR A 304 -21.36 -5.56 -33.12
CA THR A 304 -22.56 -6.32 -33.54
C THR A 304 -23.73 -5.39 -33.92
N LYS A 305 -23.45 -4.19 -34.45
CA LYS A 305 -24.43 -3.26 -35.03
C LYS A 305 -24.11 -3.06 -36.50
#